data_AF-A0A3Q1GFF2-F1
#
_entry.id   AF-A0A3Q1GFF2-F1
#
_cell.length_a   1.000
_cell.length_b   1.000
_cell.length_c   1.000
_cell.angle_alpha   90.00
_cell.angle_beta   90.00
_cell.angle_gamma   90.00
#
_symmetry.space_group_name_H-M   'P 1'
#
loop_
_entity.id
_entity.type
_entity.pdbx_description
1 polymer ?
#
loop_
_entity_poly.entity_id
_entity_poly.type
_entity_poly.pdbx_seq_one_letter_code
_entity_poly.pdbx_strand_id
1 'polypeptide(L)'
;LSTRLKQRHLPGAASPSSGFDRLEDSSRPHVDPSQLDKETVFEWFGLHLNPARRIEFMCGLLHMCQPLELRFLGSYLEDLARKDYHVLRDFEFRANSPSDLGVLTDVVDPVVRSKLLVCLSLLGSDSRECAGILFRILSHVDPQLALLFTMASLHPALHFHQREVVRGQLDKIELSIEEESIILTTTTTSNNINNI
;
A
#
# COMPACT_ATOMS: atom_id res chain seq x y z
N LEU A 1 36.48 -50.84 12.84
CA LEU A 1 35.42 -51.02 13.87
C LEU A 1 34.14 -50.40 13.29
N SER A 2 33.44 -51.03 12.34
CA SER A 2 32.31 -51.99 12.52
C SER A 2 31.34 -51.50 13.61
N THR A 3 30.08 -51.16 13.34
CA THR A 3 29.04 -52.07 12.79
C THR A 3 27.84 -51.34 12.16
N ARG A 4 27.31 -51.95 11.08
CA ARG A 4 25.96 -51.78 10.52
C ARG A 4 24.96 -52.68 11.28
N LEU A 5 23.67 -52.32 11.32
CA LEU A 5 22.50 -53.24 11.40
C LEU A 5 21.27 -52.47 10.84
N LYS A 6 20.88 -52.69 9.58
CA LYS A 6 19.93 -53.70 9.02
C LYS A 6 18.44 -53.39 9.25
N GLN A 7 17.77 -53.08 8.13
CA GLN A 7 16.33 -53.12 7.88
C GLN A 7 15.68 -54.46 8.28
N ARG A 8 14.39 -54.42 8.64
CA ARG A 8 13.41 -55.46 8.27
C ARG A 8 12.05 -54.84 7.93
N HIS A 9 11.42 -55.41 6.91
CA HIS A 9 10.14 -55.06 6.30
C HIS A 9 9.03 -56.07 6.69
N LEU A 10 7.77 -55.57 6.71
CA LEU A 10 6.47 -56.18 6.29
C LEU A 10 5.90 -57.39 7.08
N PRO A 11 4.61 -57.81 6.91
CA PRO A 11 3.36 -57.13 6.44
C PRO A 11 2.07 -57.50 7.25
N GLY A 12 0.93 -56.85 6.93
CA GLY A 12 -0.37 -57.56 6.81
C GLY A 12 -1.50 -57.20 7.79
N ALA A 13 -2.61 -56.63 7.27
CA ALA A 13 -3.93 -57.28 7.20
C ALA A 13 -5.01 -56.28 6.73
N ALA A 14 -5.72 -56.63 5.66
CA ALA A 14 -6.92 -55.95 5.19
C ALA A 14 -8.19 -56.58 5.79
N SER A 15 -9.26 -55.80 5.99
CA SER A 15 -10.62 -56.10 5.45
C SER A 15 -11.69 -55.08 5.89
N PRO A 16 -12.84 -55.02 5.17
CA PRO A 16 -13.70 -53.83 5.03
C PRO A 16 -15.13 -53.99 5.61
N SER A 17 -15.99 -52.98 5.36
CA SER A 17 -17.45 -52.83 5.60
C SER A 17 -17.77 -51.77 6.68
N SER A 18 -18.77 -50.90 6.58
CA SER A 18 -20.04 -50.93 5.87
C SER A 18 -20.48 -49.50 5.48
N GLY A 19 -21.23 -49.38 4.39
CA GLY A 19 -21.86 -48.11 4.00
C GLY A 19 -23.02 -47.73 4.91
N PHE A 20 -23.28 -46.44 5.00
CA PHE A 20 -24.62 -45.89 5.15
C PHE A 20 -24.67 -44.54 4.45
N ASP A 21 -25.71 -44.39 3.64
CA ASP A 21 -26.12 -43.18 2.94
C ASP A 21 -26.01 -41.92 3.79
N ARG A 22 -25.45 -40.87 3.19
CA ARG A 22 -25.91 -39.51 3.51
C ARG A 22 -25.94 -38.67 2.25
N LEU A 23 -27.09 -38.75 1.59
CA LEU A 23 -27.61 -37.73 0.70
C LEU A 23 -27.70 -36.42 1.51
N GLU A 24 -26.69 -35.55 1.42
CA GLU A 24 -26.78 -34.18 1.94
C GLU A 24 -26.71 -33.20 0.77
N ASP A 25 -27.92 -32.90 0.29
CA ASP A 25 -28.40 -31.57 -0.06
C ASP A 25 -27.41 -30.65 -0.80
N SER A 26 -27.26 -30.90 -2.11
CA SER A 26 -26.69 -29.95 -3.06
C SER A 26 -27.72 -28.86 -3.41
N SER A 27 -28.13 -28.08 -2.41
CA SER A 27 -29.01 -26.91 -2.59
C SER A 27 -28.46 -25.69 -1.87
N ARG A 28 -27.13 -25.52 -1.87
CA ARG A 28 -26.58 -24.18 -1.61
C ARG A 28 -26.63 -23.43 -2.94
N PRO A 29 -27.32 -22.28 -3.03
CA PRO A 29 -27.10 -21.41 -4.17
C PRO A 29 -25.61 -21.07 -4.16
N HIS A 30 -24.89 -21.60 -5.16
CA HIS A 30 -23.58 -21.10 -5.51
C HIS A 30 -23.84 -19.64 -5.86
N VAL A 31 -23.61 -18.76 -4.89
CA VAL A 31 -23.50 -17.33 -5.16
C VAL A 31 -22.30 -17.25 -6.07
N ASP A 32 -22.55 -17.15 -7.37
CA ASP A 32 -21.53 -16.86 -8.36
C ASP A 32 -21.01 -15.47 -7.95
N PRO A 33 -19.80 -15.37 -7.38
CA PRO A 33 -19.32 -14.07 -6.95
C PRO A 33 -19.01 -13.34 -8.24
N SER A 34 -19.96 -12.53 -8.70
CA SER A 34 -19.89 -11.61 -9.84
C SER A 34 -18.45 -11.48 -10.33
N GLN A 35 -18.09 -12.22 -11.39
CA GLN A 35 -16.72 -12.35 -11.84
C GLN A 35 -16.12 -10.95 -11.96
N LEU A 36 -15.17 -10.65 -11.08
CA LEU A 36 -14.48 -9.38 -11.11
C LEU A 36 -13.60 -9.41 -12.36
N ASP A 37 -14.03 -8.69 -13.39
CA ASP A 37 -13.33 -8.60 -14.67
C ASP A 37 -11.97 -7.94 -14.46
N LYS A 38 -10.90 -8.64 -14.88
CA LYS A 38 -9.52 -8.26 -14.58
C LYS A 38 -9.17 -6.92 -15.25
N GLU A 39 -9.63 -6.75 -16.48
CA GLU A 39 -9.45 -5.55 -17.28
C GLU A 39 -10.13 -4.35 -16.61
N THR A 40 -11.36 -4.52 -16.15
CA THR A 40 -12.10 -3.50 -15.38
C THR A 40 -11.35 -3.08 -14.12
N VAL A 41 -10.73 -4.01 -13.39
CA VAL A 41 -9.93 -3.68 -12.19
C VAL A 41 -8.71 -2.85 -12.53
N PHE A 42 -7.98 -3.20 -13.60
CA PHE A 42 -6.82 -2.43 -14.01
C PHE A 42 -7.19 -1.03 -14.51
N GLU A 43 -8.29 -0.91 -15.25
CA GLU A 43 -8.79 0.38 -15.71
C GLU A 43 -9.21 1.26 -14.52
N TRP A 44 -9.94 0.70 -13.57
CA TRP A 44 -10.29 1.37 -12.32
C TRP A 44 -9.03 1.81 -11.56
N PHE A 45 -8.09 0.91 -11.33
CA PHE A 45 -6.85 1.20 -10.61
C PHE A 45 -6.00 2.26 -11.32
N GLY A 46 -5.90 2.19 -12.64
CA GLY A 46 -5.03 3.05 -13.43
C GLY A 46 -5.60 4.44 -13.71
N LEU A 47 -6.89 4.52 -14.00
CA LEU A 47 -7.56 5.75 -14.46
C LEU A 47 -8.39 6.44 -13.38
N HIS A 48 -8.99 5.68 -12.47
CA HIS A 48 -9.96 6.21 -11.52
C HIS A 48 -9.36 6.47 -10.14
N LEU A 49 -8.27 5.80 -9.79
CA LEU A 49 -7.54 6.07 -8.55
C LEU A 49 -6.44 7.11 -8.76
N ASN A 50 -6.46 8.16 -7.92
CA ASN A 50 -5.35 9.08 -7.81
C ASN A 50 -4.11 8.37 -7.21
N PRO A 51 -2.89 8.95 -7.33
CA PRO A 51 -1.67 8.33 -6.82
C PRO A 51 -1.72 7.91 -5.34
N ALA A 52 -2.35 8.70 -4.48
CA ALA A 52 -2.46 8.41 -3.05
C ALA A 52 -3.27 7.12 -2.81
N ARG A 53 -4.46 7.02 -3.42
CA ARG A 53 -5.33 5.84 -3.33
C ARG A 53 -4.70 4.61 -3.96
N ARG A 54 -3.91 4.75 -5.04
CA ARG A 54 -3.17 3.62 -5.64
C ARG A 54 -2.17 3.02 -4.66
N ILE A 55 -1.39 3.86 -3.97
CA ILE A 55 -0.42 3.41 -2.96
C ILE A 55 -1.14 2.73 -1.80
N GLU A 56 -2.19 3.35 -1.26
CA GLU A 56 -2.99 2.78 -0.18
C GLU A 56 -3.57 1.40 -0.56
N PHE A 57 -4.15 1.30 -1.76
CA PHE A 57 -4.70 0.06 -2.27
C PHE A 57 -3.63 -1.03 -2.44
N MET A 58 -2.48 -0.70 -3.05
CA MET A 58 -1.36 -1.64 -3.20
C MET A 58 -0.82 -2.11 -1.86
N CYS A 59 -0.63 -1.21 -0.89
CA CYS A 59 -0.23 -1.58 0.47
C CYS A 59 -1.27 -2.50 1.13
N GLY A 60 -2.56 -2.22 0.94
CA GLY A 60 -3.65 -3.08 1.41
C GLY A 60 -3.57 -4.50 0.82
N LEU A 61 -3.34 -4.63 -0.49
CA LEU A 61 -3.16 -5.93 -1.14
C LEU A 61 -1.94 -6.68 -0.60
N LEU A 62 -0.81 -5.98 -0.43
CA LEU A 62 0.42 -6.56 0.10
C LEU A 62 0.25 -7.07 1.54
N HIS A 63 -0.55 -6.40 2.37
CA HIS A 63 -0.87 -6.89 3.72
C HIS A 63 -1.67 -8.20 3.73
N MET A 64 -2.34 -8.54 2.63
CA MET A 64 -3.08 -9.81 2.50
C MET A 64 -2.20 -10.95 1.96
N CYS A 65 -1.00 -10.65 1.46
CA CYS A 65 -0.08 -11.64 0.90
C CYS A 65 0.60 -12.49 1.99
N GLN A 66 0.90 -13.74 1.66
CA GLN A 66 1.67 -14.66 2.48
C GLN A 66 3.17 -14.34 2.43
N PRO A 67 3.98 -14.77 3.43
CA PRO A 67 5.42 -14.45 3.48
C PRO A 67 6.21 -14.85 2.22
N LEU A 68 5.87 -15.97 1.59
CA LEU A 68 6.53 -16.42 0.35
C LEU A 68 6.15 -15.55 -0.86
N GLU A 69 4.90 -15.11 -0.93
CA GLU A 69 4.42 -14.20 -1.98
C GLU A 69 5.09 -12.84 -1.86
N LEU A 70 5.21 -12.32 -0.63
CA LEU A 70 5.94 -11.07 -0.36
C LEU A 70 7.40 -11.18 -0.76
N ARG A 71 8.06 -12.33 -0.49
CA ARG A 71 9.47 -12.53 -0.88
C ARG A 71 9.65 -12.55 -2.39
N PHE A 72 8.72 -13.19 -3.11
CA PHE A 72 8.70 -13.17 -4.57
C PHE A 72 8.45 -11.76 -5.11
N LEU A 73 7.41 -11.07 -4.62
CA LEU A 73 7.07 -9.71 -5.03
C LEU A 73 8.20 -8.72 -4.76
N GLY A 74 8.93 -8.86 -3.65
CA GLY A 74 10.12 -8.05 -3.38
C GLY A 74 11.17 -8.17 -4.49
N SER A 75 11.47 -9.40 -4.94
CA SER A 75 12.44 -9.63 -6.03
C SER A 75 11.92 -9.08 -7.37
N TYR A 76 10.61 -9.18 -7.61
CA TYR A 76 9.97 -8.63 -8.80
C TYR A 76 9.96 -7.10 -8.81
N LEU A 77 9.69 -6.46 -7.67
CA LEU A 77 9.74 -5.01 -7.50
C LEU A 77 11.17 -4.48 -7.70
N GLU A 78 12.18 -5.15 -7.17
CA GLU A 78 13.59 -4.83 -7.40
C GLU A 78 13.93 -4.86 -8.91
N ASP A 79 13.40 -5.83 -9.64
CA ASP A 79 13.58 -5.94 -11.10
C ASP A 79 12.94 -4.78 -11.86
N LEU A 80 11.69 -4.45 -11.52
CA LEU A 80 10.96 -3.31 -12.11
C LEU A 80 11.65 -1.98 -11.84
N ALA A 81 12.11 -1.76 -10.60
CA ALA A 81 12.74 -0.52 -10.17
C ALA A 81 14.19 -0.36 -10.64
N ARG A 82 14.84 -1.43 -11.13
CA ARG A 82 16.26 -1.42 -11.50
C ARG A 82 16.61 -0.36 -12.54
N LYS A 83 15.66 0.00 -13.41
CA LYS A 83 15.88 0.99 -14.49
C LYS A 83 16.17 2.39 -13.96
N ASP A 84 15.53 2.76 -12.85
CA ASP A 84 15.64 4.10 -12.27
C ASP A 84 16.70 4.18 -11.15
N TYR A 85 17.30 3.05 -10.78
CA TYR A 85 18.25 2.93 -9.68
C TYR A 85 19.36 3.98 -9.72
N HIS A 86 20.03 4.14 -10.86
CA HIS A 86 21.16 5.07 -10.97
C HIS A 86 20.73 6.54 -10.84
N VAL A 87 19.55 6.88 -11.34
CA VAL A 87 19.02 8.26 -11.29
C VAL A 87 18.60 8.60 -9.86
N LEU A 88 18.04 7.64 -9.13
CA LEU A 88 17.48 7.85 -7.80
C LEU A 88 18.52 7.75 -6.67
N ARG A 89 19.69 7.14 -6.93
CA ARG A 89 20.71 6.85 -5.92
C ARG A 89 21.13 8.06 -5.08
N ASP A 90 21.43 9.19 -5.72
CA ASP A 90 21.86 10.40 -5.00
C ASP A 90 20.74 10.98 -4.14
N PHE A 91 19.49 10.86 -4.61
CA PHE A 91 18.32 11.28 -3.84
C PHE A 91 18.05 10.34 -2.66
N GLU A 92 18.28 9.05 -2.81
CA GLU A 92 18.17 8.06 -1.73
C GLU A 92 19.20 8.32 -0.62
N PHE A 93 20.44 8.64 -0.97
CA PHE A 93 21.44 9.05 0.02
C PHE A 93 20.99 10.27 0.83
N ARG A 94 20.43 11.28 0.15
CA ARG A 94 19.93 12.50 0.81
C ARG A 94 18.67 12.24 1.63
N ALA A 95 17.78 11.36 1.17
CA ALA A 95 16.58 10.95 1.88
C ALA A 95 16.88 10.26 3.22
N ASN A 96 18.07 9.65 3.32
CA ASN A 96 18.54 8.95 4.51
C ASN A 96 19.65 9.70 5.25
N SER A 97 19.74 11.02 5.05
CA SER A 97 20.70 11.91 5.71
C SER A 97 19.96 12.95 6.57
N PRO A 98 20.09 12.90 7.91
CA PRO A 98 19.43 13.86 8.81
C PRO A 98 19.75 15.32 8.48
N SER A 99 21.00 15.61 8.08
CA SER A 99 21.45 16.96 7.71
C SER A 99 20.79 17.46 6.43
N ASP A 100 20.64 16.61 5.42
CA ASP A 100 20.02 16.98 4.15
C ASP A 100 18.50 17.13 4.27
N LEU A 101 17.87 16.38 5.16
CA LEU A 101 16.44 16.54 5.47
C LEU A 101 16.17 17.79 6.29
N GLY A 102 17.06 18.13 7.22
CA GLY A 102 16.90 19.28 8.12
C GLY A 102 16.81 20.63 7.41
N VAL A 103 17.25 20.73 6.16
CA VAL A 103 17.16 21.96 5.36
C VAL A 103 15.85 22.10 4.57
N LEU A 104 14.99 21.07 4.56
CA LEU A 104 13.72 21.05 3.82
C LEU A 104 12.55 21.63 4.64
N THR A 105 12.71 22.82 5.19
CA THR A 105 11.74 23.42 6.12
C THR A 105 10.70 24.32 5.48
N ASP A 106 10.98 24.90 4.31
CA ASP A 106 10.04 25.79 3.61
C ASP A 106 9.02 25.00 2.80
N VAL A 107 8.00 24.50 3.50
CA VAL A 107 6.97 23.63 2.91
C VAL A 107 5.94 24.37 2.05
N VAL A 108 6.01 25.70 2.00
CA VAL A 108 5.20 26.51 1.07
C VAL A 108 5.77 26.40 -0.35
N ASP A 109 7.10 26.24 -0.48
CA ASP A 109 7.76 26.09 -1.77
C ASP A 109 7.37 24.75 -2.46
N PRO A 110 6.74 24.78 -3.66
CA PRO A 110 6.47 23.57 -4.45
C PRO A 110 7.69 22.68 -4.66
N VAL A 111 8.90 23.25 -4.80
CA VAL A 111 10.12 22.48 -5.03
C VAL A 111 10.49 21.68 -3.78
N VAL A 112 10.36 22.27 -2.59
CA VAL A 112 10.57 21.57 -1.32
C VAL A 112 9.53 20.46 -1.14
N ARG A 113 8.26 20.71 -1.47
CA ARG A 113 7.21 19.68 -1.43
C ARG A 113 7.53 18.49 -2.35
N SER A 114 8.00 18.75 -3.58
CA SER A 114 8.45 17.68 -4.49
C SER A 114 9.66 16.91 -3.92
N LYS A 115 10.62 17.60 -3.30
CA LYS A 115 11.76 16.95 -2.64
C LYS A 115 11.32 16.07 -1.48
N LEU A 116 10.38 16.53 -0.65
CA LEU A 116 9.84 15.73 0.46
C LEU A 116 9.15 14.46 -0.03
N LEU A 117 8.41 14.53 -1.14
CA LEU A 117 7.81 13.35 -1.77
C LEU A 117 8.87 12.35 -2.21
N VAL A 118 9.93 12.82 -2.88
CA VAL A 118 11.07 11.97 -3.27
C VAL A 118 11.75 11.37 -2.04
N CYS A 119 11.99 12.17 -0.99
CA CYS A 119 12.60 11.68 0.24
C CYS A 119 11.77 10.60 0.92
N LEU A 120 10.45 10.77 1.04
CA LEU A 120 9.56 9.73 1.58
C LEU A 120 9.51 8.48 0.71
N SER A 121 9.63 8.62 -0.61
CA SER A 121 9.66 7.48 -1.54
C SER A 121 10.92 6.63 -1.42
N LEU A 122 12.04 7.26 -1.02
CA LEU A 122 13.37 6.65 -0.97
C LEU A 122 13.88 6.47 0.47
N LEU A 123 13.02 6.70 1.47
CA LEU A 123 13.38 6.55 2.87
C LEU A 123 13.54 5.07 3.21
N GLY A 124 14.68 4.70 3.81
CA GLY A 124 14.91 3.33 4.26
C GLY A 124 13.92 2.92 5.34
N SER A 125 13.47 1.66 5.31
CA SER A 125 12.48 1.14 6.27
C SER A 125 12.94 1.18 7.73
N ASP A 126 14.25 1.21 7.96
CA ASP A 126 14.91 1.26 9.26
C ASP A 126 15.44 2.66 9.62
N SER A 127 15.28 3.64 8.73
CA SER A 127 15.79 5.02 8.86
C SER A 127 14.92 5.88 9.79
N ARG A 128 14.84 5.49 11.07
CA ARG A 128 13.91 6.07 12.06
C ARG A 128 14.19 7.54 12.40
N GLU A 129 15.46 7.94 12.43
CA GLU A 129 15.83 9.33 12.71
C GLU A 129 15.33 10.27 11.60
N CYS A 130 15.62 9.91 10.35
CA CYS A 130 15.15 10.60 9.15
C CYS A 130 13.61 10.62 9.07
N ALA A 131 12.96 9.49 9.38
CA ALA A 131 11.51 9.41 9.49
C ALA A 131 10.94 10.40 10.52
N GLY A 132 11.61 10.54 11.68
CA GLY A 132 11.24 11.50 12.71
C GLY A 132 11.36 12.96 12.26
N ILE A 133 12.41 13.29 11.50
CA ILE A 133 12.58 14.63 10.91
C ILE A 133 11.47 14.92 9.90
N LEU A 134 11.21 13.98 8.97
CA LEU A 134 10.14 14.10 7.98
C LEU A 134 8.78 14.29 8.66
N PHE A 135 8.44 13.48 9.66
CA PHE A 135 7.21 13.63 10.45
C PHE A 135 7.07 15.04 11.05
N ARG A 136 8.17 15.60 11.59
CA ARG A 136 8.17 16.93 12.19
C ARG A 136 7.95 18.03 11.15
N ILE A 137 8.54 17.89 9.97
CA ILE A 137 8.30 18.79 8.83
C ILE A 137 6.82 18.71 8.42
N LEU A 138 6.29 17.50 8.21
CA LEU A 138 4.90 17.26 7.81
C LEU A 138 3.86 17.82 8.79
N SER A 139 4.19 17.89 10.08
CA SER A 139 3.33 18.48 11.10
C SER A 139 3.03 19.97 10.86
N HIS A 140 3.84 20.65 10.03
CA HIS A 140 3.67 22.05 9.65
C HIS A 140 3.20 22.24 8.21
N VAL A 141 2.98 21.16 7.45
CA VAL A 141 2.58 21.20 6.05
C VAL A 141 1.07 21.36 5.94
N ASP A 142 0.63 22.16 4.97
CA ASP A 142 -0.79 22.26 4.62
C ASP A 142 -1.33 20.86 4.24
N PRO A 143 -2.45 20.43 4.82
CA PRO A 143 -3.04 19.14 4.53
C PRO A 143 -3.29 18.85 3.02
N GLN A 144 -3.30 19.82 2.10
CA GLN A 144 -3.57 19.56 0.67
C GLN A 144 -2.63 18.56 -0.07
N LEU A 145 -1.57 18.06 0.56
CA LEU A 145 -0.64 17.06 0.01
C LEU A 145 -1.03 15.61 0.29
N ALA A 146 -2.23 15.17 -0.13
CA ALA A 146 -2.76 13.82 0.16
C ALA A 146 -1.74 12.68 -0.03
N LEU A 147 -1.02 12.64 -1.16
CA LEU A 147 -0.02 11.60 -1.44
C LEU A 147 1.10 11.57 -0.38
N LEU A 148 1.58 12.73 0.06
CA LEU A 148 2.67 12.83 1.02
C LEU A 148 2.24 12.28 2.39
N PHE A 149 1.03 12.64 2.81
CA PHE A 149 0.43 12.15 4.05
C PHE A 149 0.09 10.66 3.96
N THR A 150 -0.41 10.17 2.82
CA THR A 150 -0.63 8.74 2.61
C THR A 150 0.66 7.95 2.76
N MET A 151 1.74 8.34 2.06
CA MET A 151 3.02 7.65 2.14
C MET A 151 3.58 7.67 3.57
N ALA A 152 3.57 8.81 4.24
CA ALA A 152 4.04 8.92 5.62
C ALA A 152 3.21 8.06 6.60
N SER A 153 1.88 8.02 6.46
CA SER A 153 1.01 7.20 7.31
C SER A 153 1.21 5.70 7.14
N LEU A 154 1.73 5.27 5.98
CA LEU A 154 1.97 3.86 5.65
C LEU A 154 3.44 3.45 5.84
N HIS A 155 4.36 4.41 5.96
CA HIS A 155 5.79 4.13 5.93
C HIS A 155 6.25 3.33 7.17
N PRO A 156 7.00 2.23 7.02
CA PRO A 156 7.42 1.37 8.13
C PRO A 156 8.44 2.04 9.08
N ALA A 157 9.21 3.01 8.60
CA ALA A 157 10.17 3.75 9.44
C ALA A 157 9.50 4.72 10.42
N LEU A 158 8.24 5.11 10.18
CA LEU A 158 7.47 5.93 11.12
C LEU A 158 6.86 5.05 12.20
N HIS A 159 6.96 5.51 13.46
CA HIS A 159 6.35 4.82 14.59
C HIS A 159 4.83 4.85 14.51
N PHE A 160 4.18 3.86 15.13
CA PHE A 160 2.72 3.75 15.17
C PHE A 160 2.03 5.08 15.51
N HIS A 161 2.44 5.75 16.58
CA HIS A 161 1.86 7.04 16.96
C HIS A 161 2.02 8.13 15.88
N GLN A 162 3.18 8.21 15.23
CA GLN A 162 3.41 9.18 14.16
C GLN A 162 2.49 8.90 12.97
N ARG A 163 2.31 7.63 12.61
CA ARG A 163 1.42 7.21 11.52
C ARG A 163 -0.04 7.55 11.82
N GLU A 164 -0.50 7.34 13.06
CA GLU A 164 -1.86 7.70 13.48
C GLU A 164 -2.11 9.21 13.42
N VAL A 165 -1.14 10.03 13.85
CA VAL A 165 -1.25 11.50 13.75
C VAL A 165 -1.36 11.93 12.29
N VAL A 166 -0.48 11.42 11.42
CA VAL A 166 -0.50 11.72 9.98
C VAL A 166 -1.81 11.23 9.34
N ARG A 167 -2.31 10.06 9.75
CA ARG A 167 -3.59 9.51 9.27
C ARG A 167 -4.76 10.42 9.64
N GLY A 168 -4.82 10.88 10.89
CA GLY A 168 -5.86 11.83 11.31
C GLY A 168 -5.76 13.20 10.60
N GLN A 169 -4.60 13.58 10.07
CA GLN A 169 -4.48 14.72 9.17
C GLN A 169 -5.00 14.37 7.76
N LEU A 170 -4.69 13.19 7.24
CA LEU A 170 -5.20 12.68 5.96
C LEU A 170 -6.72 12.63 5.89
N ASP A 171 -7.39 12.18 6.95
CA ASP A 171 -8.86 12.11 6.98
C ASP A 171 -9.50 13.50 6.80
N LYS A 172 -8.88 14.55 7.35
CA LYS A 172 -9.35 15.95 7.17
C LYS A 172 -9.21 16.41 5.71
N ILE A 173 -8.16 15.96 5.04
CA ILE A 173 -7.86 16.30 3.65
C ILE A 173 -8.89 15.67 2.72
N GLU A 174 -9.18 14.40 2.95
CA GLU A 174 -10.18 13.66 2.17
C GLU A 174 -11.56 14.29 2.33
N LEU A 175 -11.95 14.65 3.55
CA LEU A 175 -13.19 15.38 3.81
C LEU A 175 -13.25 16.74 3.08
N SER A 176 -12.16 17.53 3.11
CA SER A 176 -12.12 18.81 2.39
C SER A 176 -12.20 18.65 0.86
N ILE A 177 -11.58 17.61 0.31
CA ILE A 177 -11.65 17.30 -1.14
C ILE A 177 -13.08 16.86 -1.52
N GLU A 178 -13.72 16.04 -0.68
CA GLU A 178 -15.11 15.61 -0.90
C GLU A 178 -16.08 16.79 -0.83
N GLU A 179 -15.91 17.70 0.13
CA GLU A 179 -16.71 18.92 0.24
C GLU A 179 -16.57 19.85 -0.98
N GLU A 180 -15.35 20.05 -1.51
CA GLU A 180 -15.12 20.82 -2.74
C GLU A 180 -15.78 20.19 -3.97
N SER A 181 -15.77 18.85 -4.06
CA SER A 181 -16.41 18.12 -5.16
C SER A 181 -17.94 18.26 -5.18
N ILE A 182 -18.56 18.36 -3.99
CA ILE A 182 -20.01 18.56 -3.83
C ILE A 182 -20.40 20.01 -4.21
N ILE A 183 -19.56 20.99 -3.92
CA ILE A 183 -19.82 22.40 -4.28
C ILE A 183 -19.73 22.61 -5.79
N LEU A 184 -18.77 21.98 -6.48
CA LEU A 184 -18.62 22.08 -7.94
C LEU A 184 -19.79 21.41 -8.69
N THR A 185 -20.30 20.29 -8.19
CA THR A 185 -21.46 19.59 -8.79
C THR A 185 -22.78 20.34 -8.58
N THR A 186 -22.97 20.98 -7.43
CA THR A 186 -24.15 21.83 -7.15
C THR A 186 -24.14 23.13 -7.96
N THR A 187 -22.98 23.78 -8.10
CA THR A 187 -22.85 25.03 -8.89
C THR A 187 -23.06 24.78 -10.39
N THR A 188 -22.58 23.65 -10.92
CA THR A 188 -22.81 23.26 -12.32
C THR A 188 -24.29 22.94 -12.60
N THR A 189 -24.97 22.32 -11.63
CA THR A 189 -26.42 22.04 -11.74
C THR A 189 -27.24 23.32 -11.71
N SER A 190 -26.91 24.29 -10.84
CA SER A 190 -27.57 25.59 -10.80
C SER A 190 -27.36 26.43 -12.07
N ASN A 191 -26.18 26.36 -12.70
CA ASN A 191 -25.92 27.07 -13.96
C ASN A 191 -26.64 26.45 -15.17
N ASN A 192 -26.96 25.16 -15.15
CA ASN A 192 -27.78 24.52 -16.19
C ASN A 192 -29.29 24.75 -16.01
N ILE A 193 -29.76 25.03 -14.80
CA ILE A 193 -31.18 25.34 -14.53
C ILE A 193 -31.51 26.80 -14.91
N ASN A 194 -30.53 27.71 -14.89
CA ASN A 194 -30.74 29.12 -15.23
C ASN A 194 -30.62 29.44 -16.74
N ASN A 195 -30.46 28.43 -17.60
CA ASN A 195 -30.32 28.57 -19.06
C ASN A 195 -31.43 27.84 -19.85
N ILE A 196 -32.58 27.56 -19.22
CA ILE A 196 -33.80 27.04 -19.87
C ILE A 196 -34.95 28.03 -19.67
#